data_AF-A0A967K057-F1
#
_entry.id   AF-A0A967K057-F1
#
_cell.length_a   1.000
_cell.length_b   1.000
_cell.length_c   1.000
_cell.angle_alpha   90.00
_cell.angle_beta   90.00
_cell.angle_gamma   90.00
#
_symmetry.space_group_name_H-M   'P 1'
#
loop_
_entity.id
_entity.type
_entity.pdbx_description
1 polymer ?
#
loop_
_entity_poly.entity_id
_entity_poly.type
_entity_poly.pdbx_seq_one_letter_code
_entity_poly.pdbx_strand_id
1 'polypeptide(L)'
;MQKLILVLAAIVIAVFLLINSLSAEKIERVKLIKDVRQLAEVIESAHPDPYIRGGGKIAFHRTFQNILNGIPADGMNRDEFYRLISPLIAGVGDMHTWMNAPYDHNWLTGPWGIPLYFKIVDSSLYVAGVPDQSQRGLLGSVLVSVEGVPFEELLERNRNRIGAENTYSVLRDMAKTGILIQGKYLEHLLPEWQDKKHLNVVLRNAEGVEKDYKLDIPSSLTLRSMITFRSEFELPSRDRIDFVYEFLDPNRETALLVVDG
;
A
#
# COMPACT_ATOMS: atom_id res chain seq x y z
N MET A 1 23.05 -23.03 -45.46
CA MET A 1 23.81 -22.17 -44.53
C MET A 1 23.13 -20.83 -44.24
N GLN A 2 22.77 -20.03 -45.25
CA GLN A 2 22.17 -18.70 -45.07
C GLN A 2 20.88 -18.67 -44.22
N LYS A 3 19.95 -19.61 -44.44
CA LYS A 3 18.72 -19.72 -43.63
C LYS A 3 18.98 -20.08 -42.16
N LEU A 4 20.01 -20.88 -41.89
CA LEU A 4 20.38 -21.28 -40.52
C LEU A 4 21.01 -20.11 -39.75
N ILE A 5 21.82 -19.29 -40.41
CA ILE A 5 22.41 -18.07 -39.84
C ILE A 5 21.32 -17.03 -39.51
N LEU A 6 20.32 -16.86 -40.38
CA LEU A 6 19.21 -15.94 -40.14
C LEU A 6 18.33 -16.37 -38.95
N VAL A 7 18.07 -17.66 -38.80
CA VAL A 7 17.31 -18.20 -37.65
C VAL A 7 18.08 -18.02 -36.34
N LEU A 8 19.38 -18.30 -36.34
CA LEU A 8 20.23 -18.08 -35.15
C LEU A 8 20.31 -16.60 -34.76
N ALA A 9 20.45 -15.69 -35.72
CA ALA A 9 20.43 -14.26 -35.47
C ALA A 9 19.10 -13.79 -34.87
N ALA A 10 17.97 -14.29 -35.39
CA ALA A 10 16.64 -13.97 -34.86
C ALA A 10 16.44 -14.48 -33.42
N ILE A 11 16.94 -15.67 -33.09
CA ILE A 11 16.88 -16.22 -31.72
C ILE A 11 17.74 -15.38 -30.77
N VAL A 12 18.96 -14.99 -31.18
CA VAL A 12 19.83 -14.14 -30.35
C VAL A 12 19.20 -12.77 -30.11
N ILE A 13 18.59 -12.16 -31.13
CA ILE A 13 17.87 -10.89 -30.98
C ILE A 13 16.64 -11.06 -30.08
N ALA A 14 15.86 -12.14 -30.25
CA ALA A 14 14.70 -12.41 -29.40
C ALA A 14 15.12 -12.63 -27.93
N VAL A 15 16.18 -13.39 -27.68
CA VAL A 15 16.74 -13.60 -26.33
C VAL A 15 17.30 -12.30 -25.76
N PHE A 16 18.00 -11.48 -26.55
CA PHE A 16 18.53 -10.19 -26.12
C PHE A 16 17.39 -9.21 -25.79
N LEU A 17 16.33 -9.16 -26.59
CA LEU A 17 15.14 -8.36 -26.31
C LEU A 17 14.37 -8.87 -25.09
N LEU A 18 14.32 -10.20 -24.87
CA LEU A 18 13.71 -10.81 -23.68
C LEU A 18 14.50 -10.47 -22.41
N ILE A 19 15.84 -10.49 -22.47
CA ILE A 19 16.71 -10.13 -21.34
C ILE A 19 16.56 -8.64 -21.01
N ASN A 20 16.48 -7.77 -22.02
CA ASN A 20 16.28 -6.34 -21.81
C ASN A 20 14.88 -5.99 -21.30
N SER A 21 13.83 -6.74 -21.68
CA SER A 21 12.48 -6.53 -21.15
C SER A 21 12.31 -7.07 -19.72
N LEU A 22 13.13 -8.04 -19.31
CA LEU A 22 13.14 -8.62 -17.95
C LEU A 22 13.99 -7.82 -16.95
N SER A 23 14.93 -6.98 -17.41
CA SER A 23 15.72 -6.13 -16.52
C SER A 23 15.02 -4.79 -16.32
N ALA A 24 14.41 -4.59 -15.15
CA ALA A 24 14.16 -3.22 -14.68
C ALA A 24 15.47 -2.43 -14.78
N GLU A 25 15.43 -1.23 -15.37
CA GLU A 25 16.63 -0.42 -15.59
C GLU A 25 17.36 -0.21 -14.26
N LYS A 26 18.56 -0.80 -14.14
CA LYS A 26 19.39 -0.65 -12.94
C LYS A 26 19.98 0.76 -12.91
N ILE A 27 19.75 1.45 -11.82
CA ILE A 27 20.30 2.78 -11.57
C ILE A 27 21.67 2.60 -10.91
N GLU A 28 22.68 3.26 -11.46
CA GLU A 28 24.06 3.20 -10.96
C GLU A 28 24.16 3.65 -9.50
N ARG A 29 24.95 2.93 -8.70
CA ARG A 29 25.19 3.21 -7.27
C ARG A 29 25.56 4.67 -6.98
N VAL A 30 26.38 5.30 -7.81
CA VAL A 30 26.81 6.70 -7.62
C VAL A 30 25.62 7.66 -7.67
N LYS A 31 24.66 7.43 -8.56
CA LYS A 31 23.43 8.23 -8.67
C LYS A 31 22.55 8.02 -7.44
N LEU A 32 22.35 6.76 -7.04
CA LEU A 32 21.56 6.41 -5.86
C LEU A 32 22.13 7.03 -4.57
N ILE A 33 23.46 6.97 -4.38
CA ILE A 33 24.13 7.60 -3.23
C ILE A 33 23.90 9.12 -3.23
N LYS A 34 23.97 9.75 -4.42
CA LYS A 34 23.71 11.18 -4.57
C LYS A 34 22.27 11.51 -4.17
N ASP A 35 21.30 10.72 -4.62
CA ASP A 35 19.89 10.92 -4.31
C ASP A 35 19.61 10.74 -2.81
N VAL A 36 20.22 9.75 -2.15
CA VAL A 36 20.08 9.56 -0.69
C VAL A 36 20.65 10.75 0.09
N ARG A 37 21.80 11.28 -0.32
CA ARG A 37 22.41 12.48 0.30
C ARG A 37 21.53 13.70 0.12
N GLN A 38 21.03 13.91 -1.09
CA GLN A 38 20.13 15.01 -1.38
C GLN A 38 18.83 14.90 -0.58
N LEU A 39 18.27 13.69 -0.47
CA LEU A 39 17.05 13.44 0.31
C LEU A 39 17.25 13.81 1.79
N ALA A 40 18.36 13.37 2.40
CA ALA A 40 18.67 13.72 3.78
C ALA A 40 18.82 15.24 3.97
N GLU A 41 19.54 15.91 3.06
CA GLU A 41 19.69 17.36 3.07
C GLU A 41 18.34 18.10 2.94
N VAL A 42 17.46 17.64 2.05
CA VAL A 42 16.11 18.21 1.89
C VAL A 42 15.28 18.02 3.15
N ILE A 43 15.31 16.84 3.77
CA ILE A 43 14.57 16.59 5.02
C ILE A 43 15.09 17.51 6.13
N GLU A 44 16.41 17.59 6.32
CA GLU A 44 17.02 18.39 7.38
C GLU A 44 16.86 19.91 7.18
N SER A 45 16.76 20.37 5.93
CA SER A 45 16.60 21.79 5.60
C SER A 45 15.15 22.27 5.53
N ALA A 46 14.20 21.39 5.17
CA ALA A 46 12.81 21.76 4.96
C ALA A 46 11.89 21.39 6.14
N HIS A 47 12.14 20.26 6.81
CA HIS A 47 11.24 19.79 7.86
C HIS A 47 11.57 20.49 9.19
N PRO A 48 10.57 21.07 9.91
CA PRO A 48 10.82 21.79 11.16
C PRO A 48 11.36 20.90 12.28
N ASP A 49 11.08 19.60 12.22
CA ASP A 49 11.52 18.62 13.21
C ASP A 49 11.74 17.22 12.61
N PRO A 50 12.88 16.97 11.94
CA PRO A 50 13.13 15.69 11.28
C PRO A 50 13.54 14.55 12.23
N TYR A 51 13.61 14.81 13.55
CA TYR A 51 14.32 13.92 14.47
C TYR A 51 13.48 13.39 15.62
N ILE A 52 12.55 14.17 16.21
CA ILE A 52 11.93 13.80 17.50
C ILE A 52 11.19 12.47 17.42
N ARG A 53 10.45 12.23 16.34
CA ARG A 53 9.64 11.01 16.18
C ARG A 53 10.45 9.78 15.78
N GLY A 54 11.62 9.98 15.17
CA GLY A 54 12.47 8.92 14.61
C GLY A 54 13.55 8.37 15.54
N GLY A 55 13.51 8.70 16.84
CA GLY A 55 14.56 8.32 17.79
C GLY A 55 15.75 9.28 17.83
N GLY A 56 15.57 10.51 17.35
CA GLY A 56 16.55 11.59 17.42
C GLY A 56 17.58 11.58 16.29
N LYS A 57 18.44 12.60 16.30
CA LYS A 57 19.45 12.84 15.25
C LYS A 57 20.40 11.66 15.03
N ILE A 58 20.74 10.92 16.09
CA ILE A 58 21.60 9.72 16.00
C ILE A 58 20.89 8.61 15.21
N ALA A 59 19.62 8.34 15.52
CA ALA A 59 18.86 7.31 14.82
C ALA A 59 18.65 7.68 13.34
N PHE A 60 18.33 8.95 13.07
CA PHE A 60 18.23 9.47 11.70
C PHE A 60 19.50 9.21 10.87
N HIS A 61 20.66 9.67 11.35
CA HIS A 61 21.91 9.47 10.61
C HIS A 61 22.35 8.01 10.57
N ARG A 62 21.99 7.18 11.58
CA ARG A 62 22.24 5.73 11.53
C ARG A 62 21.43 5.08 10.40
N THR A 63 20.15 5.39 10.29
CA THR A 63 19.29 4.90 9.19
C THR A 63 19.84 5.36 7.85
N PHE A 64 20.21 6.64 7.72
CA PHE A 64 20.88 7.17 6.53
C PHE A 64 22.16 6.40 6.14
N GLN A 65 23.05 6.12 7.10
CA GLN A 65 24.26 5.34 6.82
C GLN A 65 23.96 3.90 6.45
N ASN A 66 22.97 3.27 7.11
CA ASN A 66 22.52 1.93 6.76
C ASN A 66 21.99 1.86 5.32
N ILE A 67 21.26 2.89 4.87
CA ILE A 67 20.80 3.02 3.49
C ILE A 67 21.99 3.11 2.52
N LEU A 68 22.96 3.98 2.79
CA LEU A 68 24.15 4.10 1.92
C LEU A 68 24.92 2.78 1.79
N ASN A 69 25.03 2.03 2.89
CA ASN A 69 25.65 0.71 2.93
C ASN A 69 24.80 -0.36 2.23
N GLY A 70 23.48 -0.20 2.22
CA GLY A 70 22.54 -1.10 1.58
C GLY A 70 22.49 -1.00 0.05
N ILE A 71 23.13 0.01 -0.57
CA ILE A 71 23.16 0.15 -2.04
C ILE A 71 24.24 -0.78 -2.64
N PRO A 72 23.87 -1.80 -3.45
CA PRO A 72 24.79 -2.73 -4.09
C PRO A 72 25.78 -2.04 -5.03
N ALA A 73 26.96 -2.65 -5.20
CA ALA A 73 28.02 -2.14 -6.08
C ALA A 73 27.56 -1.95 -7.53
N ASP A 74 26.70 -2.85 -8.03
CA ASP A 74 26.13 -2.87 -9.37
C ASP A 74 24.84 -2.03 -9.51
N GLY A 75 24.43 -1.34 -8.44
CA GLY A 75 23.21 -0.55 -8.42
C GLY A 75 21.95 -1.39 -8.14
N MET A 76 20.78 -0.75 -8.26
CA MET A 76 19.48 -1.37 -8.04
C MET A 76 18.41 -0.66 -8.87
N ASN A 77 17.26 -1.29 -9.04
CA ASN A 77 16.13 -0.65 -9.73
C ASN A 77 15.36 0.32 -8.80
N ARG A 78 14.43 1.06 -9.38
CA ARG A 78 13.64 2.08 -8.67
C ARG A 78 12.79 1.50 -7.53
N ASP A 79 12.23 0.30 -7.70
CA ASP A 79 11.40 -0.35 -6.68
C ASP A 79 12.24 -0.77 -5.49
N GLU A 80 13.40 -1.40 -5.73
CA GLU A 80 14.37 -1.76 -4.71
C GLU A 80 14.86 -0.53 -3.94
N PHE A 81 15.16 0.55 -4.67
CA PHE A 81 15.60 1.80 -4.07
C PHE A 81 14.52 2.42 -3.19
N TYR A 82 13.28 2.51 -3.68
CA TYR A 82 12.14 2.99 -2.90
C TYR A 82 11.99 2.23 -1.58
N ARG A 83 12.01 0.89 -1.63
CA ARG A 83 11.94 0.04 -0.42
C ARG A 83 13.07 0.34 0.56
N LEU A 84 14.29 0.52 0.06
CA LEU A 84 15.46 0.79 0.89
C LEU A 84 15.36 2.14 1.61
N ILE A 85 14.86 3.18 0.94
CA ILE A 85 14.81 4.54 1.50
C ILE A 85 13.54 4.84 2.32
N SER A 86 12.45 4.09 2.13
CA SER A 86 11.18 4.27 2.86
C SER A 86 11.33 4.41 4.37
N PRO A 87 12.19 3.63 5.08
CA PRO A 87 12.38 3.78 6.52
C PRO A 87 12.93 5.14 6.96
N LEU A 88 13.71 5.83 6.12
CA LEU A 88 14.21 7.18 6.42
C LEU A 88 13.06 8.20 6.45
N ILE A 89 12.13 8.09 5.50
CA ILE A 89 10.94 8.92 5.42
C ILE A 89 9.99 8.61 6.58
N ALA A 90 9.74 7.33 6.83
CA ALA A 90 8.90 6.88 7.94
C ALA A 90 9.41 7.41 9.29
N GLY A 91 10.73 7.40 9.49
CA GLY A 91 11.38 7.92 10.69
C GLY A 91 11.12 9.40 10.98
N VAL A 92 10.74 10.22 9.98
CA VAL A 92 10.35 11.62 10.22
C VAL A 92 9.06 11.68 11.05
N GLY A 93 8.17 10.69 10.90
CA GLY A 93 6.93 10.59 11.67
C GLY A 93 5.89 11.67 11.35
N ASP A 94 5.97 12.25 10.15
CA ASP A 94 5.04 13.26 9.64
C ASP A 94 4.35 12.73 8.38
N MET A 95 3.02 12.82 8.34
CA MET A 95 2.24 12.34 7.20
C MET A 95 2.37 13.22 5.94
N HIS A 96 2.90 14.43 6.07
CA HIS A 96 3.17 15.33 4.94
C HIS A 96 4.57 15.12 4.33
N THR A 97 5.41 14.32 5.00
CA THR A 97 6.71 13.90 4.49
C THR A 97 6.56 12.52 3.84
N TRP A 98 6.34 12.51 2.52
CA TRP A 98 6.08 11.28 1.77
C TRP A 98 6.77 11.30 0.41
N MET A 99 6.89 10.10 -0.19
CA MET A 99 7.38 9.92 -1.55
C MET A 99 6.34 9.15 -2.35
N ASN A 100 6.19 9.52 -3.63
CA ASN A 100 5.40 8.72 -4.56
C ASN A 100 6.03 7.32 -4.69
N ALA A 101 5.24 6.28 -4.44
CA ALA A 101 5.69 4.93 -4.74
C ALA A 101 5.90 4.79 -6.26
N PRO A 102 6.96 4.07 -6.69
CA PRO A 102 7.29 3.93 -8.10
C PRO A 102 6.35 2.98 -8.85
N TYR A 103 5.49 2.28 -8.14
CA TYR A 103 4.49 1.40 -8.72
C TYR A 103 3.43 2.25 -9.43
N ASP A 104 3.15 1.92 -10.68
CA ASP A 104 2.06 2.53 -11.43
C ASP A 104 0.75 2.24 -10.69
N HIS A 105 0.10 3.28 -10.14
CA HIS A 105 -1.21 3.15 -9.53
C HIS A 105 -2.26 3.09 -10.63
N ASN A 106 -2.05 2.21 -11.61
CA ASN A 106 -3.02 2.01 -12.65
C ASN A 106 -4.17 1.20 -12.06
N TRP A 107 -5.12 1.92 -11.46
CA TRP A 107 -6.35 1.37 -10.89
C TRP A 107 -7.21 0.61 -11.92
N LEU A 108 -6.82 0.60 -13.20
CA LEU A 108 -7.51 -0.06 -14.30
C LEU A 108 -6.81 -1.34 -14.77
N THR A 109 -5.54 -1.58 -14.41
CA THR A 109 -4.78 -2.74 -14.90
C THR A 109 -3.98 -3.36 -13.76
N GLY A 110 -4.11 -4.68 -13.59
CA GLY A 110 -3.38 -5.45 -12.56
C GLY A 110 -1.85 -5.35 -12.67
N PRO A 111 -1.11 -5.94 -11.72
CA PRO A 111 -1.53 -7.02 -10.83
C PRO A 111 -2.25 -6.57 -9.54
N TRP A 112 -3.19 -7.39 -9.07
CA TRP A 112 -4.01 -7.13 -7.89
C TRP A 112 -3.46 -7.83 -6.63
N GLY A 113 -3.77 -7.26 -5.47
CA GLY A 113 -3.49 -7.79 -4.13
C GLY A 113 -4.75 -8.35 -3.49
N ILE A 114 -5.02 -8.00 -2.23
CA ILE A 114 -6.17 -8.52 -1.48
C ILE A 114 -7.47 -8.09 -2.21
N PRO A 115 -8.30 -9.02 -2.71
CA PRO A 115 -9.48 -8.68 -3.50
C PRO A 115 -10.66 -8.30 -2.60
N LEU A 116 -10.42 -7.49 -1.57
CA LEU A 116 -11.39 -7.00 -0.60
C LEU A 116 -11.16 -5.50 -0.41
N TYR A 117 -12.25 -4.74 -0.30
CA TYR A 117 -12.19 -3.34 0.06
C TYR A 117 -12.37 -3.18 1.56
N PHE A 118 -11.50 -2.40 2.20
CA PHE A 118 -11.50 -2.21 3.64
C PHE A 118 -11.87 -0.79 4.04
N LYS A 119 -12.55 -0.66 5.18
CA LYS A 119 -12.72 0.60 5.91
C LYS A 119 -12.25 0.45 7.34
N ILE A 120 -11.95 1.57 7.97
CA ILE A 120 -11.50 1.62 9.36
C ILE A 120 -12.71 1.72 10.26
N VAL A 121 -12.76 0.87 11.29
CA VAL A 121 -13.62 1.07 12.45
C VAL A 121 -12.75 0.82 13.67
N ASP A 122 -12.71 1.81 14.56
CA ASP A 122 -11.77 1.85 15.69
C ASP A 122 -10.32 1.66 15.20
N SER A 123 -9.61 0.63 15.70
CA SER A 123 -8.22 0.34 15.35
C SER A 123 -8.08 -0.84 14.38
N SER A 124 -9.14 -1.22 13.67
CA SER A 124 -9.16 -2.41 12.80
C SER A 124 -9.61 -2.10 11.37
N LEU A 125 -9.27 -3.00 10.44
CA LEU A 125 -9.79 -2.98 9.07
C LEU A 125 -10.96 -3.96 8.92
N TYR A 126 -12.11 -3.41 8.51
CA TYR A 126 -13.34 -4.15 8.26
C TYR A 126 -13.57 -4.29 6.76
N VAL A 127 -14.01 -5.48 6.33
CA VAL A 127 -14.40 -5.74 4.95
C VAL A 127 -15.64 -4.92 4.61
N ALA A 128 -15.46 -3.88 3.81
CA ALA A 128 -16.50 -2.95 3.37
C ALA A 128 -16.98 -3.22 1.95
N GLY A 129 -16.23 -4.00 1.16
CA GLY A 129 -16.62 -4.39 -0.18
C GLY A 129 -16.00 -5.72 -0.64
N VAL A 130 -16.75 -6.45 -1.45
CA VAL A 130 -16.35 -7.74 -2.04
C VAL A 130 -16.62 -7.76 -3.55
N PRO A 131 -15.85 -8.53 -4.35
CA PRO A 131 -16.01 -8.59 -5.80
C PRO A 131 -17.20 -9.45 -6.25
N ASP A 132 -17.60 -10.46 -5.47
CA ASP A 132 -18.56 -11.47 -5.88
C ASP A 132 -19.71 -11.65 -4.86
N GLN A 133 -20.91 -11.94 -5.34
CA GLN A 133 -22.10 -12.11 -4.51
C GLN A 133 -22.00 -13.30 -3.55
N SER A 134 -21.29 -14.37 -3.92
CA SER A 134 -21.00 -15.50 -3.03
C SER A 134 -20.16 -15.11 -1.80
N GLN A 135 -19.40 -14.02 -1.91
CA GLN A 135 -18.57 -13.48 -0.83
C GLN A 135 -19.30 -12.42 0.00
N ARG A 136 -20.58 -12.13 -0.26
CA ARG A 136 -21.34 -11.11 0.47
C ARG A 136 -21.34 -11.32 1.99
N GLY A 137 -21.27 -12.58 2.44
CA GLY A 137 -21.19 -12.91 3.86
C GLY A 137 -19.89 -12.46 4.57
N LEU A 138 -18.87 -12.02 3.82
CA LEU A 138 -17.63 -11.47 4.40
C LEU A 138 -17.78 -10.01 4.82
N LEU A 139 -18.77 -9.29 4.30
CA LEU A 139 -19.00 -7.89 4.63
C LEU A 139 -19.17 -7.70 6.14
N GLY A 140 -18.45 -6.74 6.72
CA GLY A 140 -18.43 -6.47 8.15
C GLY A 140 -17.46 -7.33 8.96
N SER A 141 -16.78 -8.30 8.32
CA SER A 141 -15.73 -9.07 9.00
C SER A 141 -14.47 -8.25 9.21
N VAL A 142 -13.73 -8.52 10.28
CA VAL A 142 -12.47 -7.89 10.63
C VAL A 142 -11.31 -8.67 10.03
N LEU A 143 -10.34 -7.97 9.42
CA LEU A 143 -9.09 -8.57 8.98
C LEU A 143 -8.20 -8.94 10.18
N VAL A 144 -7.83 -10.21 10.31
CA VAL A 144 -7.00 -10.73 11.40
C VAL A 144 -5.57 -10.99 10.94
N SER A 145 -5.40 -11.60 9.76
CA SER A 145 -4.08 -11.89 9.20
C SER A 145 -4.12 -12.07 7.69
N VAL A 146 -2.96 -11.94 7.04
CA VAL A 146 -2.76 -12.20 5.62
C VAL A 146 -1.52 -13.07 5.45
N GLU A 147 -1.63 -14.21 4.76
CA GLU A 147 -0.56 -15.22 4.64
C GLU A 147 0.12 -15.59 5.97
N GLY A 148 -0.68 -15.72 7.02
CA GLY A 148 -0.20 -16.02 8.36
C GLY A 148 0.47 -14.86 9.11
N VAL A 149 0.64 -13.70 8.48
CA VAL A 149 1.17 -12.49 9.13
C VAL A 149 0.03 -11.76 9.86
N PRO A 150 0.09 -11.60 11.19
CA PRO A 150 -0.94 -10.92 11.96
C PRO A 150 -1.13 -9.47 11.53
N PHE A 151 -2.37 -8.97 11.65
CA PHE A 151 -2.71 -7.59 11.27
C PHE A 151 -1.86 -6.53 11.98
N GLU A 152 -1.54 -6.73 13.26
CA GLU A 152 -0.65 -5.82 14.01
C GLU A 152 0.77 -5.77 13.42
N GLU A 153 1.27 -6.90 12.91
CA GLU A 153 2.56 -6.92 12.23
C GLU A 153 2.48 -6.23 10.86
N LEU A 154 1.38 -6.39 10.12
CA LEU A 154 1.14 -5.64 8.88
C LEU A 154 1.10 -4.12 9.14
N LEU A 155 0.46 -3.69 10.24
CA LEU A 155 0.44 -2.29 10.65
C LEU A 155 1.85 -1.79 10.94
N GLU A 156 2.67 -2.54 11.67
CA GLU A 156 4.04 -2.15 12.00
C GLU A 156 4.94 -2.11 10.74
N ARG A 157 4.78 -3.08 9.84
CA ARG A 157 5.47 -3.05 8.54
C ARG A 157 5.10 -1.83 7.72
N ASN A 158 3.81 -1.44 7.71
CA ASN A 158 3.40 -0.23 6.99
C ASN A 158 3.88 1.05 7.70
N ARG A 159 3.88 1.08 9.03
CA ARG A 159 4.43 2.20 9.83
C ARG A 159 5.89 2.48 9.47
N ASN A 160 6.68 1.45 9.21
CA ASN A 160 8.09 1.58 8.82
C ASN A 160 8.29 1.97 7.34
N ARG A 161 7.20 2.17 6.58
CA ARG A 161 7.27 2.56 5.16
C ARG A 161 6.81 3.97 4.86
N ILE A 162 5.90 4.50 5.66
CA ILE A 162 5.25 5.79 5.40
C ILE A 162 5.51 6.76 6.56
N GLY A 163 5.54 8.05 6.25
CA GLY A 163 5.41 9.07 7.27
C GLY A 163 4.02 8.99 7.92
N ALA A 164 3.98 8.86 9.25
CA ALA A 164 2.73 8.69 10.00
C ALA A 164 2.82 9.40 11.34
N GLU A 165 1.77 10.18 11.66
CA GLU A 165 1.71 10.92 12.93
C GLU A 165 1.17 10.07 14.08
N ASN A 166 0.37 9.04 13.77
CA ASN A 166 -0.21 8.11 14.73
C ASN A 166 -0.69 6.83 14.03
N THR A 167 -1.19 5.87 14.80
CA THR A 167 -1.72 4.60 14.25
C THR A 167 -2.86 4.81 13.27
N TYR A 168 -3.69 5.84 13.46
CA TYR A 168 -4.77 6.14 12.52
C TYR A 168 -4.24 6.62 11.15
N SER A 169 -3.12 7.34 11.10
CA SER A 169 -2.45 7.66 9.82
C SER A 169 -2.04 6.40 9.04
N VAL A 170 -1.56 5.37 9.75
CA VAL A 170 -1.17 4.07 9.17
C VAL A 170 -2.40 3.30 8.67
N LEU A 171 -3.44 3.23 9.48
CA LEU A 171 -4.73 2.62 9.10
C LEU A 171 -5.34 3.32 7.90
N ARG A 172 -5.33 4.65 7.88
CA ARG A 172 -5.81 5.47 6.76
C ARG A 172 -5.07 5.15 5.48
N ASP A 173 -3.75 5.00 5.53
CA ASP A 173 -2.98 4.59 4.35
C ASP A 173 -3.42 3.20 3.87
N MET A 174 -3.52 2.20 4.74
CA MET A 174 -3.94 0.84 4.35
C MET A 174 -5.39 0.75 3.84
N ALA A 175 -6.28 1.62 4.32
CA ALA A 175 -7.66 1.72 3.84
C ALA A 175 -7.83 2.67 2.65
N LYS A 176 -6.79 3.44 2.29
CA LYS A 176 -6.85 4.49 1.26
C LYS A 176 -7.24 3.91 -0.07
N THR A 177 -8.43 4.26 -0.56
CA THR A 177 -8.91 3.96 -1.93
C THR A 177 -8.56 2.53 -2.39
N GLY A 178 -8.66 1.53 -1.50
CA GLY A 178 -8.32 0.15 -1.82
C GLY A 178 -6.86 -0.13 -2.14
N ILE A 179 -5.89 0.54 -1.50
CA ILE A 179 -4.46 0.32 -1.77
C ILE A 179 -4.02 -1.15 -1.56
N LEU A 180 -4.66 -1.89 -0.65
CA LEU A 180 -4.38 -3.32 -0.44
C LEU A 180 -4.78 -4.19 -1.63
N ILE A 181 -5.65 -3.70 -2.52
CA ILE A 181 -5.98 -4.32 -3.80
C ILE A 181 -4.84 -4.12 -4.83
N GLN A 182 -3.86 -3.26 -4.58
CA GLN A 182 -2.71 -3.09 -5.45
C GLN A 182 -1.65 -4.15 -5.14
N GLY A 183 -1.37 -5.03 -6.09
CA GLY A 183 -0.47 -6.16 -5.89
C GLY A 183 0.95 -5.72 -5.53
N LYS A 184 1.44 -4.63 -6.15
CA LYS A 184 2.77 -4.09 -5.86
C LYS A 184 2.89 -3.48 -4.46
N TYR A 185 1.82 -2.84 -3.98
CA TYR A 185 1.79 -2.35 -2.60
C TYR A 185 1.85 -3.52 -1.62
N LEU A 186 1.01 -4.54 -1.86
CA LEU A 186 0.97 -5.75 -1.04
C LEU A 186 2.29 -6.52 -1.06
N GLU A 187 2.95 -6.65 -2.21
CA GLU A 187 4.29 -7.25 -2.35
C GLU A 187 5.33 -6.59 -1.45
N HIS A 188 5.32 -5.27 -1.38
CA HIS A 188 6.24 -4.55 -0.52
C HIS A 188 5.80 -4.63 0.95
N LEU A 189 4.51 -4.79 1.25
CA LEU A 189 4.03 -4.93 2.64
C LEU A 189 4.25 -6.35 3.18
N LEU A 190 4.11 -7.34 2.31
CA LEU A 190 4.06 -8.77 2.58
C LEU A 190 4.93 -9.51 1.56
N PRO A 191 6.27 -9.43 1.67
CA PRO A 191 7.20 -10.10 0.76
C PRO A 191 7.07 -11.64 0.78
N GLU A 192 6.45 -12.22 1.82
CA GLU A 192 6.16 -13.65 1.93
C GLU A 192 5.08 -14.10 0.94
N TRP A 193 4.26 -13.17 0.42
CA TRP A 193 3.25 -13.48 -0.57
C TRP A 193 3.87 -13.70 -1.96
N GLN A 194 4.08 -14.97 -2.30
CA GLN A 194 4.69 -15.40 -3.55
C GLN A 194 3.67 -15.90 -4.60
N ASP A 195 2.54 -16.47 -4.16
CA ASP A 195 1.49 -16.94 -5.07
C ASP A 195 0.63 -15.78 -5.58
N LYS A 196 0.92 -15.26 -6.78
CA LYS A 196 0.17 -14.14 -7.36
C LYS A 196 -1.24 -14.49 -7.85
N LYS A 197 -1.70 -15.73 -7.65
CA LYS A 197 -3.05 -16.18 -8.03
C LYS A 197 -3.96 -16.41 -6.84
N HIS A 198 -3.42 -16.65 -5.65
CA HIS A 198 -4.20 -16.88 -4.45
C HIS A 198 -3.65 -16.11 -3.26
N LEU A 199 -4.51 -15.83 -2.31
CA LEU A 199 -4.13 -15.22 -1.04
C LEU A 199 -4.92 -15.85 0.11
N ASN A 200 -4.24 -16.22 1.19
CA ASN A 200 -4.89 -16.66 2.42
C ASN A 200 -5.12 -15.47 3.34
N VAL A 201 -6.34 -15.31 3.82
CA VAL A 201 -6.69 -14.33 4.86
C VAL A 201 -7.45 -14.99 5.99
N VAL A 202 -7.25 -14.52 7.21
CA VAL A 202 -8.12 -14.85 8.34
C VAL A 202 -9.02 -13.67 8.59
N LEU A 203 -10.33 -13.93 8.63
CA LEU A 203 -11.34 -12.92 8.93
C LEU A 203 -12.12 -13.34 10.18
N ARG A 204 -12.47 -12.36 11.01
CA ARG A 204 -13.33 -12.53 12.18
C ARG A 204 -14.70 -11.94 11.92
N ASN A 205 -15.76 -12.74 12.06
CA ASN A 205 -17.13 -12.26 11.89
C ASN A 205 -17.65 -11.50 13.13
N ALA A 206 -18.91 -11.04 13.07
CA ALA A 206 -19.54 -10.29 14.16
C ALA A 206 -19.72 -11.12 15.44
N GLU A 207 -19.80 -12.45 15.33
CA GLU A 207 -19.88 -13.38 16.45
C GLU A 207 -18.51 -13.66 17.08
N GLY A 208 -17.43 -13.08 16.55
CA GLY A 208 -16.06 -13.29 17.05
C GLY A 208 -15.40 -14.57 16.54
N VAL A 209 -16.02 -15.29 15.61
CA VAL A 209 -15.47 -16.52 15.02
C VAL A 209 -14.47 -16.16 13.93
N GLU A 210 -13.24 -16.66 14.08
CA GLU A 210 -12.17 -16.53 13.09
C GLU A 210 -12.22 -17.69 12.10
N LYS A 211 -12.04 -17.38 10.82
CA LYS A 211 -12.03 -18.38 9.76
C LYS A 211 -11.00 -18.03 8.68
N ASP A 212 -10.31 -19.05 8.19
CA ASP A 212 -9.42 -18.99 7.04
C ASP A 212 -10.21 -18.95 5.73
N TYR A 213 -9.80 -18.05 4.84
CA TYR A 213 -10.31 -17.91 3.49
C TYR A 213 -9.15 -17.91 2.51
N LYS A 214 -9.21 -18.83 1.55
CA LYS A 214 -8.36 -18.78 0.37
C LYS A 214 -9.09 -17.99 -0.71
N LEU A 215 -8.57 -16.81 -1.05
CA LEU A 215 -9.12 -15.91 -2.04
C LEU A 215 -8.39 -16.06 -3.37
N ASP A 216 -9.15 -16.11 -4.46
CA ASP A 216 -8.59 -16.04 -5.81
C ASP A 216 -8.32 -14.57 -6.16
N ILE A 217 -7.14 -14.29 -6.70
CA ILE A 217 -6.78 -12.99 -7.24
C ILE A 217 -7.43 -12.87 -8.63
N PRO A 218 -8.43 -11.99 -8.82
CA PRO A 218 -9.17 -11.93 -10.07
C PRO A 218 -8.28 -11.39 -11.20
N SER A 219 -8.60 -11.72 -12.46
CA SER A 219 -7.88 -11.15 -13.61
C SER A 219 -8.15 -9.65 -13.80
N SER A 220 -9.32 -9.18 -13.34
CA SER A 220 -9.73 -7.78 -13.38
C SER A 220 -10.54 -7.44 -12.13
N LEU A 221 -10.36 -6.22 -11.63
CA LEU A 221 -11.07 -5.74 -10.45
C LEU A 221 -11.36 -4.25 -10.60
N THR A 222 -12.59 -3.84 -10.28
CA THR A 222 -12.97 -2.42 -10.28
C THR A 222 -13.58 -2.07 -8.94
N LEU A 223 -13.03 -1.08 -8.23
CA LEU A 223 -13.58 -0.63 -6.94
C LEU A 223 -15.05 -0.22 -7.03
N ARG A 224 -15.44 0.44 -8.13
CA ARG A 224 -16.83 0.86 -8.37
C ARG A 224 -17.81 -0.31 -8.58
N SER A 225 -17.31 -1.49 -8.95
CA SER A 225 -18.17 -2.67 -9.14
C SER A 225 -18.24 -3.56 -7.90
N MET A 226 -17.53 -3.21 -6.83
CA MET A 226 -17.57 -4.01 -5.60
C MET A 226 -18.95 -3.90 -4.94
N ILE A 227 -19.40 -5.03 -4.43
CA ILE A 227 -20.61 -5.17 -3.64
C ILE A 227 -20.31 -4.65 -2.24
N THR A 228 -21.00 -3.60 -1.82
CA THR A 228 -20.79 -2.91 -0.53
C THR A 228 -22.07 -2.87 0.30
N PHE A 229 -21.97 -2.44 1.56
CA PHE A 229 -23.16 -2.06 2.33
C PHE A 229 -23.80 -0.81 1.74
N ARG A 230 -25.13 -0.83 1.62
CA ARG A 230 -25.90 0.39 1.40
C ARG A 230 -26.16 1.03 2.76
N SER A 231 -25.95 2.34 2.87
CA SER A 231 -26.37 3.08 4.06
C SER A 231 -27.86 2.87 4.27
N GLU A 232 -28.26 2.56 5.51
CA GLU A 232 -29.68 2.51 5.90
C GLU A 232 -30.28 3.91 6.03
N PHE A 233 -29.42 4.93 6.18
CA PHE A 233 -29.80 6.33 6.26
C PHE A 233 -29.56 7.03 4.93
N GLU A 234 -30.50 7.90 4.55
CA GLU A 234 -30.27 8.88 3.50
C GLU A 234 -29.24 9.89 4.01
N LEU A 235 -28.13 10.04 3.27
CA LEU A 235 -27.12 11.03 3.63
C LEU A 235 -27.65 12.42 3.25
N PRO A 236 -27.53 13.42 4.14
CA PRO A 236 -27.94 14.79 3.82
C PRO A 236 -27.20 15.32 2.58
N SER A 237 -27.90 16.08 1.73
CA SER A 237 -27.31 16.65 0.50
C SER A 237 -26.17 17.60 0.84
N ARG A 238 -25.10 17.50 0.05
CA ARG A 238 -23.88 18.30 0.14
C ARG A 238 -23.73 19.30 -1.01
N ASP A 239 -24.78 19.52 -1.79
CA ASP A 239 -24.71 20.32 -3.03
C ASP A 239 -24.35 21.80 -2.79
N ARG A 240 -24.38 22.27 -1.54
CA ARG A 240 -24.20 23.70 -1.18
C ARG A 240 -23.11 23.98 -0.16
N ILE A 241 -22.67 23.00 0.62
CA ILE A 241 -21.74 23.18 1.75
C ILE A 241 -20.89 21.91 1.91
N ASP A 242 -19.58 22.09 2.18
CA ASP A 242 -18.60 20.99 2.35
C ASP A 242 -18.78 20.18 3.64
N PHE A 243 -19.65 20.65 4.54
CA PHE A 243 -20.09 19.92 5.72
C PHE A 243 -21.58 20.15 5.96
N VAL A 244 -22.29 19.08 6.32
CA VAL A 244 -23.72 19.11 6.63
C VAL A 244 -23.99 18.18 7.80
N TYR A 245 -24.97 18.52 8.64
CA TYR A 245 -25.43 17.62 9.68
C TYR A 245 -26.94 17.55 9.72
N GLU A 246 -27.47 16.41 10.15
CA GLU A 246 -28.89 16.19 10.36
C GLU A 246 -29.11 15.37 11.64
N PHE A 247 -30.11 15.72 12.44
CA PHE A 247 -30.47 14.94 13.62
C PHE A 247 -31.23 13.68 13.20
N LEU A 248 -30.81 12.53 13.74
CA LEU A 248 -31.40 11.23 13.42
C LEU A 248 -32.64 10.91 14.29
N ASP A 249 -32.86 11.68 15.35
CA ASP A 249 -33.97 11.48 16.28
C ASP A 249 -34.73 12.80 16.58
N PRO A 250 -36.02 12.71 16.96
CA PRO A 250 -36.83 13.89 17.27
C PRO A 250 -36.34 14.70 18.48
N ASN A 251 -35.65 14.06 19.42
CA ASN A 251 -35.12 14.71 20.63
C ASN A 251 -33.80 15.44 20.36
N ARG A 252 -33.22 15.25 19.17
CA ARG A 252 -31.93 15.83 18.72
C ARG A 252 -30.75 15.37 19.57
N GLU A 253 -30.78 14.12 20.03
CA GLU A 253 -29.71 13.54 20.85
C GLU A 253 -28.56 12.96 19.99
N THR A 254 -28.86 12.56 18.76
CA THR A 254 -27.94 11.95 17.80
C THR A 254 -27.97 12.73 16.49
N ALA A 255 -26.80 13.09 15.99
CA ALA A 255 -26.66 13.75 14.69
C ALA A 255 -25.74 12.95 13.76
N LEU A 256 -26.12 12.87 12.49
CA LEU A 256 -25.26 12.43 11.41
C LEU A 256 -24.52 13.66 10.87
N LEU A 257 -23.21 13.68 11.04
CA LEU A 257 -22.33 14.69 10.44
C LEU A 257 -21.68 14.09 9.18
N VAL A 258 -21.82 14.78 8.06
CA VAL A 258 -21.14 14.45 6.80
C VAL A 258 -20.18 15.58 6.47
N VAL A 259 -18.91 15.24 6.34
CA VAL A 259 -17.82 16.17 5.96
C VAL A 259 -17.17 15.64 4.70
N ASP A 260 -17.00 16.49 3.69
CA ASP A 260 -16.11 16.21 2.56
C ASP A 260 -14.77 16.90 2.79
N GLY A 261 -13.68 16.22 2.41
CA GLY A 261 -12.30 16.72 2.55
C GLY A 261 -11.42 16.21 1.42
#